data_AF-A0A3A4PKU0-F1
#
_entry.id   AF-A0A3A4PKU0-F1
#
_cell.length_a   1.000
_cell.length_b   1.000
_cell.length_c   1.000
_cell.angle_alpha   90.00
_cell.angle_beta   90.00
_cell.angle_gamma   90.00
#
_symmetry.space_group_name_H-M   'P 1'
#
loop_
_entity.id
_entity.type
_entity.pdbx_description
1 polymer ?
#
loop_
_entity_poly.entity_id
_entity_poly.type
_entity_poly.pdbx_seq_one_letter_code
_entity_poly.pdbx_strand_id
1 'polypeptide(L)'
;MVISENPRTRRDPQAVRRRWAARAFAGAALAAGLTAALCLLDYRRECAALDAVVRDVAPLRLPDDVQALALLHWVRNLDGTKRNTAYFAWPTCRATPWQVAQFGGDCADRALLLKALLDRAGLPTTRVMLFDPQTGAPVHTVVEARLPAERRMVLDPVFGLSFPRPQPHRYYGLAELRADPDVARRRVRAVQDCLPRTASIQAYPWAHGDYRHASTFNWEKNALTRLAWRWGHAWLGEEVYSLPRPPVLEWPQLLLAYSAGGAGLLLLAAAVVARRTRPPRRTFRGWPLATSDAPRRSRCGVIPEVEPN
;
A
#
# COMPACT_ATOMS: atom_id res chain seq x y z
N MET A 1 -36.06 55.28 -31.26
CA MET A 1 -36.34 53.85 -30.97
C MET A 1 -35.26 53.36 -30.01
N VAL A 2 -35.55 53.37 -28.70
CA VAL A 2 -34.59 52.91 -27.69
C VAL A 2 -34.74 51.39 -27.59
N ILE A 3 -33.77 50.64 -28.08
CA ILE A 3 -33.73 49.20 -27.90
C ILE A 3 -33.44 48.97 -26.41
N SER A 4 -34.50 48.71 -25.65
CA SER A 4 -34.40 48.23 -24.28
C SER A 4 -33.70 46.87 -24.32
N GLU A 5 -32.39 46.85 -24.09
CA GLU A 5 -31.66 45.61 -23.88
C GLU A 5 -32.26 44.91 -22.66
N ASN A 6 -32.89 43.76 -22.90
CA ASN A 6 -33.53 42.97 -21.85
C ASN A 6 -32.46 42.56 -20.81
N PRO A 7 -32.48 43.10 -19.58
CA PRO A 7 -31.43 42.87 -18.58
C PRO A 7 -31.37 41.41 -18.08
N ARG A 8 -32.27 40.54 -18.59
CA ARG A 8 -32.37 39.12 -18.23
C ARG A 8 -31.36 38.20 -18.91
N THR A 9 -30.51 38.67 -19.83
CA THR A 9 -29.62 37.79 -20.60
C THR A 9 -28.15 37.79 -20.18
N ARG A 10 -27.71 38.65 -19.24
CA ARG A 10 -26.34 38.56 -18.70
C ARG A 10 -26.19 37.31 -17.83
N ARG A 11 -25.74 36.21 -18.45
CA ARG A 11 -25.31 35.00 -17.76
C ARG A 11 -24.25 35.36 -16.72
N ASP A 12 -24.51 35.05 -15.45
CA ASP A 12 -23.51 35.19 -14.39
C ASP A 12 -22.28 34.33 -14.73
N PRO A 13 -21.11 34.93 -15.03
CA PRO A 13 -19.90 34.19 -15.38
C PRO A 13 -19.46 33.26 -14.25
N GLN A 14 -19.77 33.57 -12.98
CA GLN A 14 -19.47 32.71 -11.85
C GLN A 14 -20.34 31.46 -11.82
N ALA A 15 -21.62 31.55 -12.21
CA ALA A 15 -22.49 30.39 -12.36
C ALA A 15 -21.99 29.44 -13.45
N VAL A 16 -21.48 29.96 -14.56
CA VAL A 16 -20.89 29.15 -15.64
C VAL A 16 -19.63 28.42 -15.16
N ARG A 17 -18.70 29.13 -14.49
CA ARG A 17 -17.46 28.52 -13.93
C ARG A 17 -17.76 27.39 -12.94
N ARG A 18 -18.72 27.57 -12.03
CA ARG A 18 -19.11 26.52 -11.07
C ARG A 18 -19.70 25.28 -11.73
N ARG A 19 -20.50 25.45 -12.77
CA ARG A 19 -21.04 24.32 -13.55
C ARG A 19 -19.92 23.53 -14.22
N TRP A 20 -18.93 24.22 -14.78
CA TRP A 20 -17.76 23.57 -15.36
C TRP A 20 -16.91 22.86 -14.30
N ALA A 21 -16.61 23.50 -13.17
CA ALA A 21 -15.88 22.88 -12.07
C ALA A 21 -16.61 21.62 -11.55
N ALA A 22 -17.92 21.70 -11.31
CA ALA A 22 -18.70 20.55 -10.86
C ALA A 22 -18.73 19.41 -11.89
N ARG A 23 -18.74 19.71 -13.19
CA ARG A 23 -18.64 18.69 -14.26
C ARG A 23 -17.25 18.06 -14.30
N ALA A 24 -16.20 18.87 -14.17
CA ALA A 24 -14.82 18.39 -14.13
C ALA A 24 -14.60 17.46 -12.93
N PHE A 25 -15.04 17.85 -11.73
CA PHE A 25 -14.97 17.01 -10.54
C PHE A 25 -15.79 15.72 -10.68
N ALA A 26 -17.00 15.79 -11.24
CA ALA A 26 -17.81 14.59 -11.49
C ALA A 26 -17.15 13.65 -12.51
N GLY A 27 -16.56 14.19 -13.59
CA GLY A 27 -15.82 13.41 -14.57
C GLY A 27 -14.58 12.73 -13.98
N ALA A 28 -13.80 13.47 -13.18
CA ALA A 28 -12.65 12.92 -12.47
C ALA A 28 -13.06 11.85 -11.44
N ALA A 29 -14.18 12.06 -10.72
CA ALA A 29 -14.73 11.06 -9.81
C ALA A 29 -15.13 9.77 -10.53
N LEU A 30 -15.77 9.88 -11.71
CA LEU A 30 -16.12 8.73 -12.54
C LEU A 30 -14.87 7.97 -13.01
N ALA A 31 -13.85 8.68 -13.48
CA ALA A 31 -12.58 8.06 -13.89
C ALA A 31 -11.93 7.32 -12.71
N ALA A 32 -11.88 7.93 -11.53
CA ALA A 32 -11.34 7.29 -10.33
C ALA A 32 -12.14 6.04 -9.91
N GLY A 33 -13.47 6.11 -9.99
CA GLY A 33 -14.35 4.97 -9.74
C GLY A 33 -14.16 3.83 -10.73
N LEU A 34 -13.98 4.13 -12.03
CA LEU A 34 -13.67 3.15 -13.06
C LEU A 34 -12.31 2.48 -12.80
N THR A 35 -11.28 3.26 -12.49
CA THR A 35 -9.96 2.72 -12.11
C THR A 35 -10.07 1.77 -10.92
N ALA A 36 -10.81 2.17 -9.87
CA ALA A 36 -11.02 1.32 -8.70
C ALA A 36 -11.71 -0.01 -9.07
N ALA A 37 -12.76 0.04 -9.90
CA ALA A 37 -13.46 -1.15 -10.36
C ALA A 37 -12.55 -2.07 -11.19
N LEU A 38 -11.74 -1.52 -12.09
CA LEU A 38 -10.80 -2.30 -12.90
C LEU A 38 -9.73 -2.99 -12.04
N CYS A 39 -9.15 -2.30 -11.05
CA CYS A 39 -8.21 -2.92 -10.10
C CYS A 39 -8.86 -4.03 -9.27
N LEU A 40 -10.11 -3.86 -8.84
CA LEU A 40 -10.83 -4.91 -8.11
C LEU A 40 -11.15 -6.12 -8.99
N LEU A 41 -11.49 -5.91 -10.26
CA LEU A 41 -11.71 -7.00 -11.22
C LEU A 41 -10.41 -7.77 -11.49
N ASP A 42 -9.29 -7.06 -11.64
CA ASP A 42 -7.97 -7.66 -11.81
C ASP A 42 -7.57 -8.50 -10.58
N TYR A 43 -7.70 -7.94 -9.37
CA TYR A 43 -7.48 -8.65 -8.11
C TYR A 43 -8.30 -9.95 -8.02
N ARG A 44 -9.58 -9.92 -8.41
CA ARG A 44 -10.45 -11.11 -8.40
C ARG A 44 -10.00 -12.17 -9.39
N ARG A 45 -9.55 -11.78 -10.58
CA ARG A 45 -9.02 -12.70 -11.59
C ARG A 45 -7.75 -13.38 -11.10
N GLU A 46 -6.83 -12.62 -10.50
CA GLU A 46 -5.62 -13.20 -9.90
C GLU A 46 -5.93 -14.14 -8.75
N CYS A 47 -6.89 -13.79 -7.88
CA CYS A 47 -7.33 -14.69 -6.82
C CYS A 47 -7.83 -16.03 -7.37
N ALA A 48 -8.63 -16.00 -8.45
CA ALA A 48 -9.12 -17.22 -9.10
C ALA A 48 -7.99 -18.05 -9.73
N ALA A 49 -6.97 -17.41 -10.29
CA ALA A 49 -5.79 -18.09 -10.82
C ALA A 49 -4.97 -18.76 -9.70
N LEU A 50 -4.78 -18.09 -8.57
CA LEU A 50 -4.10 -18.66 -7.41
C LEU A 50 -4.92 -19.77 -6.75
N ASP A 51 -6.26 -19.66 -6.70
CA ASP A 51 -7.15 -20.72 -6.25
C ASP A 51 -6.99 -21.99 -7.11
N ALA A 52 -6.82 -21.84 -8.42
CA ALA A 52 -6.53 -22.97 -9.30
C ALA A 52 -5.20 -23.64 -8.94
N VAL A 53 -4.13 -22.87 -8.74
CA VAL A 53 -2.82 -23.40 -8.30
C VAL A 53 -2.95 -24.16 -6.98
N VAL A 54 -3.65 -23.60 -5.98
CA VAL A 54 -3.84 -24.25 -4.68
C VAL A 54 -4.57 -25.58 -4.83
N ARG A 55 -5.66 -25.64 -5.62
CA ARG A 55 -6.39 -26.89 -5.85
C ARG A 55 -5.54 -27.96 -6.52
N ASP A 56 -4.68 -27.57 -7.45
CA ASP A 56 -3.84 -28.49 -8.21
C ASP A 56 -2.64 -28.99 -7.41
N VAL A 57 -1.98 -28.10 -6.65
CA VAL A 57 -0.72 -28.38 -5.94
C VAL A 57 -0.95 -28.91 -4.52
N ALA A 58 -1.95 -28.39 -3.82
CA ALA A 58 -2.21 -28.64 -2.42
C ALA A 58 -3.71 -28.92 -2.18
N PRO A 59 -4.24 -30.04 -2.69
CA PRO A 59 -5.64 -30.36 -2.53
C PRO A 59 -6.02 -30.50 -1.05
N LEU A 60 -7.19 -30.01 -0.66
CA LEU A 60 -7.70 -29.93 0.72
C LEU A 60 -7.74 -31.27 1.48
N ARG A 61 -7.61 -32.40 0.79
CA ARG A 61 -7.51 -33.73 1.39
C ARG A 61 -6.17 -34.00 2.09
N LEU A 62 -5.14 -33.20 1.79
CA LEU A 62 -3.82 -33.35 2.39
C LEU A 62 -3.79 -32.71 3.79
N PRO A 63 -2.98 -33.22 4.72
CA PRO A 63 -2.70 -32.51 5.97
C PRO A 63 -2.14 -31.11 5.72
N ASP A 64 -2.48 -30.14 6.56
CA ASP A 64 -2.16 -28.72 6.36
C ASP A 64 -0.65 -28.43 6.23
N ASP A 65 0.19 -29.14 6.99
CA ASP A 65 1.64 -29.02 6.87
C ASP A 65 2.15 -29.59 5.54
N VAL A 66 1.55 -30.68 5.05
CA VAL A 66 1.84 -31.25 3.74
C VAL A 66 1.38 -30.30 2.62
N GLN A 67 0.21 -29.67 2.76
CA GLN A 67 -0.24 -28.61 1.85
C GLN A 67 0.76 -27.44 1.81
N ALA A 68 1.21 -26.98 2.97
CA ALA A 68 2.17 -25.88 3.07
C ALA A 68 3.52 -26.22 2.42
N LEU A 69 4.01 -27.44 2.64
CA LEU A 69 5.25 -27.95 2.02
C LEU A 69 5.11 -28.10 0.50
N ALA A 70 3.96 -28.59 0.01
CA ALA A 70 3.71 -28.71 -1.43
C ALA A 70 3.74 -27.34 -2.13
N LEU A 71 3.07 -26.34 -1.55
CA LEU A 71 3.09 -24.96 -2.05
C LEU A 71 4.49 -24.34 -1.97
N LEU A 72 5.22 -24.58 -0.86
CA LEU A 72 6.62 -24.17 -0.72
C LEU A 72 7.49 -24.72 -1.86
N HIS A 73 7.38 -26.02 -2.13
CA HIS A 73 8.15 -26.66 -3.20
C HIS A 73 7.77 -26.16 -4.58
N TRP A 74 6.48 -25.92 -4.83
CA TRP A 74 6.01 -25.32 -6.08
C TRP A 74 6.62 -23.94 -6.30
N VAL A 75 6.57 -23.04 -5.29
CA VAL A 75 7.17 -21.69 -5.39
C VAL A 75 8.69 -21.75 -5.56
N ARG A 76 9.38 -22.66 -4.85
CA ARG A 76 10.84 -22.83 -4.97
C ARG A 76 11.24 -23.15 -6.40
N ASN A 77 10.48 -24.02 -7.05
CA ASN A 77 10.75 -24.54 -8.39
C ASN A 77 10.30 -23.61 -9.52
N LEU A 78 9.76 -22.44 -9.22
CA LEU A 78 9.53 -21.42 -10.24
C LEU A 78 10.86 -20.95 -10.82
N ASP A 79 10.91 -20.88 -12.15
CA ASP A 79 12.05 -20.35 -12.88
C ASP A 79 12.26 -18.85 -12.58
N GLY A 80 13.52 -18.40 -12.71
CA GLY A 80 13.87 -17.00 -12.54
C GLY A 80 14.07 -16.59 -11.07
N THR A 81 15.34 -16.43 -10.69
CA THR A 81 15.76 -15.75 -9.46
C THR A 81 16.05 -14.27 -9.68
N LYS A 82 15.94 -13.81 -10.93
CA LYS A 82 16.14 -12.40 -11.27
C LYS A 82 15.01 -11.58 -10.64
N ARG A 83 15.37 -10.38 -10.18
CA ARG A 83 14.42 -9.41 -9.65
C ARG A 83 13.30 -9.19 -10.67
N ASN A 84 12.05 -9.34 -10.21
CA ASN A 84 10.91 -9.13 -11.07
C ASN A 84 10.79 -7.64 -11.41
N THR A 85 10.83 -7.31 -12.69
CA THR A 85 10.64 -5.95 -13.22
C THR A 85 9.22 -5.72 -13.76
N ALA A 86 8.36 -6.73 -13.73
CA ALA A 86 6.94 -6.59 -13.97
C ALA A 86 6.33 -5.88 -12.76
N TYR A 87 6.02 -4.60 -12.93
CA TYR A 87 5.31 -3.80 -11.94
C TYR A 87 3.82 -3.83 -12.27
N PHE A 88 2.95 -3.71 -11.25
CA PHE A 88 1.50 -3.69 -11.50
C PHE A 88 1.08 -2.48 -12.35
N ALA A 89 1.54 -1.29 -11.98
CA ALA A 89 1.21 -0.04 -12.68
C ALA A 89 2.41 0.89 -12.83
N TRP A 90 3.29 0.95 -11.84
CA TRP A 90 4.50 1.77 -11.83
C TRP A 90 5.57 1.15 -10.90
N PRO A 91 6.86 1.51 -11.01
CA PRO A 91 7.94 0.86 -10.27
C PRO A 91 7.80 0.79 -8.73
N THR A 92 7.06 1.70 -8.13
CA THR A 92 6.77 1.67 -6.67
C THR A 92 5.62 0.74 -6.28
N CYS A 93 4.75 0.36 -7.22
CA CYS A 93 3.82 -0.76 -7.09
C CYS A 93 4.56 -2.05 -7.46
N ARG A 94 5.00 -2.78 -6.44
CA ARG A 94 5.64 -4.10 -6.61
C ARG A 94 4.77 -5.04 -7.47
N ALA A 95 5.39 -6.10 -7.98
CA ALA A 95 4.70 -7.17 -8.68
C ALA A 95 3.55 -7.75 -7.82
N THR A 96 2.47 -8.12 -8.47
CA THR A 96 1.38 -8.88 -7.85
C THR A 96 1.83 -10.32 -7.60
N PRO A 97 1.20 -11.07 -6.69
CA PRO A 97 1.52 -12.48 -6.50
C PRO A 97 1.45 -13.29 -7.81
N TRP A 98 0.46 -13.04 -8.66
CA TRP A 98 0.35 -13.75 -9.94
C TRP A 98 1.46 -13.36 -10.93
N GLN A 99 1.84 -12.09 -11.00
CA GLN A 99 3.01 -11.68 -11.78
C GLN A 99 4.31 -12.36 -11.30
N VAL A 100 4.45 -12.59 -9.99
CA VAL A 100 5.58 -13.37 -9.46
C VAL A 100 5.52 -14.83 -9.91
N ALA A 101 4.33 -15.44 -9.94
CA ALA A 101 4.17 -16.80 -10.44
C ALA A 101 4.55 -16.92 -11.93
N GLN A 102 4.31 -15.89 -12.72
CA GLN A 102 4.59 -15.88 -14.16
C GLN A 102 6.05 -15.56 -14.50
N PHE A 103 6.67 -14.63 -13.76
CA PHE A 103 7.97 -14.05 -14.14
C PHE A 103 9.08 -14.31 -13.11
N GLY A 104 8.79 -15.04 -12.04
CA GLY A 104 9.71 -15.26 -10.94
C GLY A 104 9.87 -13.99 -10.09
N GLY A 105 10.99 -13.92 -9.35
CA GLY A 105 11.30 -12.77 -8.50
C GLY A 105 12.34 -13.07 -7.43
N ASP A 106 12.64 -12.03 -6.63
CA ASP A 106 13.57 -12.13 -5.50
C ASP A 106 12.94 -12.82 -4.27
N CYS A 107 13.67 -12.86 -3.15
CA CYS A 107 13.21 -13.47 -1.91
C CYS A 107 11.90 -12.87 -1.39
N ALA A 108 11.73 -11.55 -1.53
CA ALA A 108 10.56 -10.84 -1.06
C ALA A 108 9.36 -11.04 -1.99
N ASP A 109 9.59 -11.20 -3.30
CA ASP A 109 8.57 -11.54 -4.30
C ASP A 109 8.08 -12.98 -4.11
N ARG A 110 9.00 -13.95 -3.99
CA ARG A 110 8.64 -15.36 -3.75
C ARG A 110 7.93 -15.56 -2.42
N ALA A 111 8.32 -14.84 -1.37
CA ALA A 111 7.59 -14.84 -0.09
C ALA A 111 6.20 -14.20 -0.21
N LEU A 112 6.02 -13.19 -1.06
CA LEU A 112 4.69 -12.63 -1.35
C LEU A 112 3.78 -13.67 -2.02
N LEU A 113 4.30 -14.38 -3.02
CA LEU A 113 3.55 -15.44 -3.71
C LEU A 113 3.21 -16.61 -2.78
N LEU A 114 4.20 -17.13 -2.04
CA LEU A 114 3.97 -18.23 -1.11
C LEU A 114 2.93 -17.85 -0.05
N LYS A 115 3.03 -16.64 0.52
CA LYS A 115 2.05 -16.10 1.45
C LYS A 115 0.63 -16.12 0.85
N ALA A 116 0.48 -15.56 -0.35
CA ALA A 116 -0.81 -15.50 -1.02
C ALA A 116 -1.42 -16.89 -1.22
N LEU A 117 -0.63 -17.86 -1.71
CA LEU A 117 -1.08 -19.24 -1.90
C LEU A 117 -1.51 -19.92 -0.59
N LEU A 118 -0.72 -19.76 0.47
CA LEU A 118 -1.05 -20.34 1.78
C LEU A 118 -2.32 -19.74 2.38
N ASP A 119 -2.50 -18.42 2.28
CA ASP A 119 -3.75 -17.77 2.73
C ASP A 119 -4.96 -18.30 1.95
N ARG A 120 -4.81 -18.55 0.64
CA ARG A 120 -5.86 -19.13 -0.21
C ARG A 120 -6.13 -20.61 0.12
N ALA A 121 -5.12 -21.33 0.61
CA ALA A 121 -5.27 -22.68 1.16
C ALA A 121 -5.89 -22.70 2.58
N GLY A 122 -6.27 -21.55 3.12
CA GLY A 122 -6.85 -21.45 4.46
C GLY A 122 -5.83 -21.53 5.58
N LEU A 123 -4.54 -21.33 5.29
CA LEU A 123 -3.45 -21.31 6.26
C LEU A 123 -3.02 -19.86 6.48
N PRO A 124 -3.47 -19.19 7.56
CA PRO A 124 -3.16 -17.79 7.78
C PRO A 124 -1.65 -17.57 7.88
N THR A 125 -1.13 -16.58 7.17
CA THR A 125 0.31 -16.35 7.10
C THR A 125 0.73 -14.91 7.35
N THR A 126 2.00 -14.74 7.68
CA THR A 126 2.67 -13.45 7.69
C THR A 126 4.04 -13.54 7.02
N ARG A 127 4.43 -12.49 6.32
CA ARG A 127 5.79 -12.36 5.79
C ARG A 127 6.73 -11.89 6.88
N VAL A 128 7.89 -12.48 6.93
CA VAL A 128 8.93 -12.20 7.92
C VAL A 128 10.19 -11.78 7.19
N MET A 129 10.74 -10.63 7.54
CA MET A 129 12.02 -10.17 7.02
C MET A 129 13.12 -10.47 8.03
N LEU A 130 14.24 -10.96 7.53
CA LEU A 130 15.47 -11.12 8.29
C LEU A 130 16.34 -9.89 8.04
N PHE A 131 17.00 -9.42 9.09
CA PHE A 131 17.76 -8.18 9.07
C PHE A 131 19.21 -8.45 9.43
N ASP A 132 20.09 -7.73 8.75
CA ASP A 132 21.50 -7.67 9.10
C ASP A 132 21.65 -7.00 10.47
N PRO A 133 22.28 -7.66 11.46
CA PRO A 133 22.39 -7.13 12.82
C PRO A 133 23.31 -5.89 12.91
N GLN A 134 24.23 -5.71 11.95
CA GLN A 134 25.16 -4.59 11.92
C GLN A 134 24.57 -3.38 11.21
N THR A 135 23.90 -3.59 10.08
CA THR A 135 23.39 -2.49 9.24
C THR A 135 21.92 -2.18 9.48
N GLY A 136 21.16 -3.10 10.10
CA GLY A 136 19.71 -3.01 10.22
C GLY A 136 18.98 -3.09 8.88
N ALA A 137 19.67 -3.47 7.79
CA ALA A 137 19.07 -3.60 6.47
C ALA A 137 18.36 -4.95 6.32
N PRO A 138 17.20 -5.02 5.65
CA PRO A 138 16.56 -6.29 5.34
C PRO A 138 17.38 -7.05 4.29
N VAL A 139 17.74 -8.31 4.58
CA VAL A 139 18.57 -9.13 3.69
C VAL A 139 17.85 -10.33 3.11
N HIS A 140 16.80 -10.81 3.76
CA HIS A 140 16.05 -11.98 3.32
C HIS A 140 14.59 -11.91 3.75
N THR A 141 13.71 -12.64 3.07
CA THR A 141 12.28 -12.71 3.44
C THR A 141 11.81 -14.16 3.39
N VAL A 142 11.13 -14.57 4.46
CA VAL A 142 10.49 -15.88 4.64
C VAL A 142 9.01 -15.70 4.97
N VAL A 143 8.28 -16.80 5.13
CA VAL A 143 6.86 -16.80 5.51
C VAL A 143 6.69 -17.59 6.80
N GLU A 144 5.94 -17.08 7.75
CA GLU A 144 5.40 -17.88 8.86
C GLU A 144 3.94 -18.21 8.56
N ALA A 145 3.60 -19.49 8.58
CA ALA A 145 2.23 -19.98 8.47
C ALA A 145 1.71 -20.46 9.83
N ARG A 146 0.43 -20.22 10.10
CA ARG A 146 -0.30 -20.77 11.23
C ARG A 146 -1.06 -22.01 10.77
N LEU A 147 -0.73 -23.14 11.37
CA LEU A 147 -1.40 -24.43 11.22
C LEU A 147 -2.48 -24.58 12.32
N PRO A 148 -3.39 -25.57 12.23
CA PRO A 148 -4.36 -25.85 13.28
C PRO A 148 -3.72 -26.14 14.63
N ALA A 149 -4.51 -25.91 15.68
CA ALA A 149 -4.08 -25.99 17.08
C ALA A 149 -2.91 -25.03 17.39
N GLU A 150 -2.95 -23.84 16.81
CA GLU A 150 -2.01 -22.72 17.01
C GLU A 150 -0.54 -23.04 16.71
N ARG A 151 -0.29 -24.15 16.01
CA ARG A 151 1.04 -24.52 15.55
C ARG A 151 1.52 -23.51 14.52
N ARG A 152 2.83 -23.26 14.49
CA ARG A 152 3.46 -22.36 13.53
C ARG A 152 4.55 -23.06 12.76
N MET A 153 4.78 -22.59 11.55
CA MET A 153 5.78 -23.15 10.64
C MET A 153 6.42 -22.03 9.84
N VAL A 154 7.74 -21.90 9.95
CA VAL A 154 8.51 -20.99 9.08
C VAL A 154 8.91 -21.71 7.79
N LEU A 155 8.73 -21.01 6.67
CA LEU A 155 8.90 -21.48 5.31
C LEU A 155 9.78 -20.51 4.52
N ASP A 156 10.87 -21.01 3.93
CA ASP A 156 11.77 -20.22 3.09
C ASP A 156 11.59 -20.58 1.61
N PRO A 157 10.90 -19.74 0.81
CA PRO A 157 10.58 -20.05 -0.57
C PRO A 157 11.77 -19.96 -1.53
N VAL A 158 12.88 -19.33 -1.14
CA VAL A 158 14.07 -19.24 -2.00
C VAL A 158 14.85 -20.53 -1.92
N PHE A 159 15.02 -21.05 -0.72
CA PHE A 159 15.82 -22.24 -0.48
C PHE A 159 14.99 -23.52 -0.31
N GLY A 160 13.66 -23.39 -0.30
CA GLY A 160 12.73 -24.49 -0.08
C GLY A 160 12.91 -25.13 1.29
N LEU A 161 13.10 -24.31 2.33
CA LEU A 161 13.34 -24.79 3.69
C LEU A 161 12.09 -24.73 4.54
N SER A 162 12.03 -25.71 5.43
CA SER A 162 11.19 -25.71 6.62
C SER A 162 12.01 -26.15 7.82
N PHE A 163 11.49 -25.86 9.01
CA PHE A 163 12.15 -26.14 10.29
C PHE A 163 11.34 -27.17 11.09
N PRO A 164 11.40 -28.46 10.73
CA PRO A 164 10.69 -29.50 11.48
C PRO A 164 11.31 -29.72 12.86
N ARG A 165 10.47 -30.16 13.79
CA ARG A 165 10.88 -30.67 15.10
C ARG A 165 11.17 -32.17 15.02
N PRO A 166 11.77 -32.76 16.07
CA PRO A 166 11.88 -34.22 16.17
C PRO A 166 10.52 -34.93 16.15
N GLN A 167 9.46 -34.30 16.67
CA GLN A 167 8.11 -34.86 16.61
C GLN A 167 7.51 -34.73 15.21
N PRO A 168 6.81 -35.77 14.69
CA PRO A 168 6.11 -35.71 13.42
C PRO A 168 5.10 -34.56 13.36
N HIS A 169 4.96 -33.93 12.19
CA HIS A 169 4.01 -32.84 11.93
C HIS A 169 4.14 -31.64 12.88
N ARG A 170 5.31 -31.45 13.49
CA ARG A 170 5.60 -30.30 14.35
C ARG A 170 6.75 -29.52 13.76
N TYR A 171 6.64 -28.20 13.83
CA TYR A 171 7.60 -27.27 13.25
C TYR A 171 7.96 -26.19 14.27
N TYR A 172 9.10 -25.55 14.05
CA TYR A 172 9.48 -24.35 14.76
C TYR A 172 8.80 -23.12 14.14
N GLY A 173 8.16 -22.33 14.98
CA GLY A 173 7.63 -21.00 14.62
C GLY A 173 8.68 -19.90 14.71
N LEU A 174 8.32 -18.70 14.30
CA LEU A 174 9.21 -17.54 14.31
C LEU A 174 9.69 -17.18 15.71
N ALA A 175 8.78 -17.16 16.69
CA ALA A 175 9.12 -16.83 18.08
C ALA A 175 10.20 -17.77 18.65
N GLU A 176 10.16 -19.03 18.24
CA GLU A 176 11.06 -20.06 18.72
C GLU A 176 12.42 -19.98 18.02
N LEU A 177 12.43 -19.71 16.71
CA LEU A 177 13.66 -19.42 15.97
C LEU A 177 14.33 -18.10 16.41
N ARG A 178 13.55 -17.13 16.90
CA ARG A 178 14.07 -15.90 17.53
C ARG A 178 14.76 -16.21 18.85
N ALA A 179 14.14 -17.04 19.68
CA ALA A 179 14.66 -17.44 20.98
C ALA A 179 15.91 -18.33 20.86
N ASP A 180 15.91 -19.29 19.92
CA ASP A 180 17.05 -20.18 19.64
C ASP A 180 17.41 -20.15 18.13
N PRO A 181 18.23 -19.19 17.69
CA PRO A 181 18.67 -19.10 16.30
C PRO A 181 19.57 -20.26 15.87
N ASP A 182 20.13 -21.04 16.80
CA ASP A 182 20.96 -22.19 16.44
C ASP A 182 20.14 -23.35 15.86
N VAL A 183 18.83 -23.41 16.13
CA VAL A 183 17.91 -24.35 15.46
C VAL A 183 17.96 -24.14 13.94
N ALA A 184 17.83 -22.89 13.48
CA ALA A 184 17.89 -22.57 12.07
C ALA A 184 19.27 -22.89 11.49
N ARG A 185 20.34 -22.59 12.25
CA ARG A 185 21.74 -22.91 11.87
C ARG A 185 21.97 -24.38 11.62
N ARG A 186 21.59 -25.22 12.58
CA ARG A 186 21.70 -26.68 12.46
C ARG A 186 20.90 -27.20 11.26
N ARG A 187 19.67 -26.71 11.06
CA ARG A 187 18.80 -27.18 9.98
C ARG A 187 19.39 -26.90 8.60
N VAL A 188 19.80 -25.66 8.33
CA VAL A 188 20.37 -25.31 7.03
C VAL A 188 21.70 -26.03 6.80
N ARG A 189 22.58 -26.12 7.81
CA ARG A 189 23.83 -26.92 7.68
C ARG A 189 23.54 -28.36 7.29
N ALA A 190 22.61 -29.01 7.99
CA ALA A 190 22.19 -30.37 7.65
C ALA A 190 21.68 -30.48 6.20
N VAL A 191 20.94 -29.48 5.70
CA VAL A 191 20.50 -29.45 4.30
C VAL A 191 21.65 -29.18 3.33
N GLN A 192 22.60 -28.32 3.69
CA GLN A 192 23.82 -28.05 2.91
C GLN A 192 24.70 -29.29 2.79
N ASP A 193 24.83 -30.07 3.86
CA ASP A 193 25.64 -31.30 3.88
C ASP A 193 25.03 -32.41 3.01
N CYS A 194 23.71 -32.43 2.84
CA CYS A 194 23.00 -33.40 2.01
C CYS A 194 22.89 -33.02 0.53
N LEU A 195 23.23 -31.78 0.15
CA LEU A 195 23.04 -31.28 -1.21
C LEU A 195 24.37 -30.94 -1.90
N PRO A 196 24.43 -31.00 -3.25
CA PRO A 196 25.63 -30.62 -3.98
C PRO A 196 26.11 -29.20 -3.63
N ARG A 197 27.42 -28.95 -3.73
CA ARG A 197 28.02 -27.63 -3.50
C ARG A 197 27.53 -26.55 -4.47
N THR A 198 26.88 -26.94 -5.57
CA THR A 198 26.26 -26.04 -6.56
C THR A 198 24.82 -25.66 -6.19
N ALA A 199 24.22 -26.27 -5.18
CA ALA A 199 22.86 -25.96 -4.77
C ALA A 199 22.77 -24.55 -4.19
N SER A 200 21.67 -23.83 -4.48
CA SER A 200 21.47 -22.44 -4.03
C SER A 200 21.59 -22.27 -2.51
N ILE A 201 21.22 -23.30 -1.73
CA ILE A 201 21.34 -23.31 -0.27
C ILE A 201 22.77 -23.04 0.23
N GLN A 202 23.80 -23.31 -0.57
CA GLN A 202 25.18 -23.07 -0.18
C GLN A 202 25.48 -21.57 -0.04
N ALA A 203 24.70 -20.71 -0.70
CA ALA A 203 24.77 -19.25 -0.59
C ALA A 203 23.83 -18.67 0.49
N TYR A 204 23.35 -19.47 1.44
CA TYR A 204 22.49 -18.99 2.53
C TYR A 204 23.19 -17.87 3.33
N PRO A 205 22.55 -16.71 3.58
CA PRO A 205 23.22 -15.51 4.09
C PRO A 205 23.46 -15.56 5.61
N TRP A 206 24.30 -16.47 6.08
CA TRP A 206 24.52 -16.71 7.52
C TRP A 206 24.94 -15.50 8.35
N ALA A 207 25.84 -14.69 7.80
CA ALA A 207 26.41 -13.55 8.49
C ALA A 207 25.39 -12.42 8.74
N HIS A 208 24.30 -12.41 7.96
CA HIS A 208 23.39 -11.26 7.91
C HIS A 208 21.91 -11.66 8.11
N GLY A 209 21.56 -12.95 8.05
CA GLY A 209 20.18 -13.44 8.03
C GLY A 209 19.85 -14.37 9.20
N ASP A 210 20.16 -13.97 10.43
CA ASP A 210 19.67 -14.70 11.60
C ASP A 210 18.20 -14.37 11.91
N TYR A 211 17.55 -15.23 12.69
CA TYR A 211 16.15 -15.04 13.04
C TYR A 211 15.97 -14.09 14.22
N ARG A 212 17.00 -13.72 14.97
CA ARG A 212 16.90 -12.98 16.24
C ARG A 212 16.23 -11.62 16.05
N HIS A 213 16.59 -10.93 14.97
CA HIS A 213 16.08 -9.60 14.61
C HIS A 213 14.95 -9.64 13.58
N ALA A 214 14.35 -10.81 13.37
CA ALA A 214 13.28 -10.97 12.38
C ALA A 214 12.04 -10.14 12.73
N SER A 215 11.48 -9.47 11.72
CA SER A 215 10.28 -8.62 11.87
C SER A 215 9.35 -8.76 10.67
N THR A 216 8.05 -8.68 10.92
CA THR A 216 7.01 -8.69 9.89
C THR A 216 7.01 -7.42 9.04
N PHE A 217 7.49 -6.29 9.58
CA PHE A 217 7.56 -5.00 8.88
C PHE A 217 8.96 -4.39 8.94
N ASN A 218 9.28 -3.60 7.92
CA ASN A 218 10.47 -2.77 7.92
C ASN A 218 10.07 -1.46 8.56
N TRP A 219 10.05 -1.47 9.89
CA TRP A 219 9.61 -0.35 10.71
C TRP A 219 10.46 0.90 10.47
N GLU A 220 11.74 0.71 10.16
CA GLU A 220 12.68 1.80 9.91
C GLU A 220 12.63 2.38 8.48
N LYS A 221 11.82 1.81 7.58
CA LYS A 221 11.78 2.19 6.16
C LYS A 221 11.51 3.68 5.92
N ASN A 222 10.53 4.26 6.61
CA ASN A 222 10.16 5.67 6.44
C ASN A 222 9.52 6.25 7.71
N ALA A 223 9.27 7.57 7.70
CA ALA A 223 8.72 8.26 8.86
C ALA A 223 7.35 7.73 9.28
N LEU A 224 6.51 7.29 8.33
CA LEU A 224 5.19 6.75 8.62
C LEU A 224 5.30 5.38 9.31
N THR A 225 6.14 4.48 8.81
CA THR A 225 6.34 3.17 9.45
C THR A 225 6.99 3.33 10.82
N ARG A 226 7.92 4.27 11.00
CA ARG A 226 8.50 4.57 12.31
C ARG A 226 7.48 5.14 13.29
N LEU A 227 6.58 6.01 12.82
CA LEU A 227 5.50 6.52 13.65
C LEU A 227 4.54 5.40 14.04
N ALA A 228 4.11 4.57 13.08
CA ALA A 228 3.25 3.41 13.34
C ALA A 228 3.91 2.43 14.31
N TRP A 229 5.23 2.20 14.20
CA TRP A 229 5.99 1.40 15.14
C TRP A 229 6.01 2.01 16.54
N ARG A 230 6.32 3.31 16.69
CA ARG A 230 6.34 3.98 18.00
C ARG A 230 5.00 3.85 18.72
N TRP A 231 3.91 4.06 17.98
CA TRP A 231 2.56 3.85 18.50
C TRP A 231 2.34 2.37 18.82
N GLY A 232 2.51 1.46 17.86
CA GLY A 232 2.28 0.03 18.09
C GLY A 232 3.08 -0.52 19.28
N HIS A 233 4.36 -0.16 19.38
CA HIS A 233 5.25 -0.57 20.47
C HIS A 233 4.81 -0.03 21.83
N ALA A 234 4.32 1.21 21.90
CA ALA A 234 3.81 1.77 23.15
C ALA A 234 2.57 1.01 23.69
N TRP A 235 1.78 0.39 22.81
CA TRP A 235 0.56 -0.33 23.18
C TRP A 235 0.73 -1.85 23.27
N LEU A 236 1.61 -2.44 22.46
CA LEU A 236 1.77 -3.89 22.27
C LEU A 236 3.14 -4.42 22.69
N GLY A 237 4.10 -3.53 23.02
CA GLY A 237 5.48 -3.92 23.28
C GLY A 237 6.12 -4.65 22.10
N GLU A 238 6.80 -5.75 22.39
CA GLU A 238 7.50 -6.59 21.40
C GLU A 238 6.58 -7.31 20.40
N GLU A 239 5.28 -7.45 20.69
CA GLU A 239 4.33 -8.07 19.77
C GLU A 239 4.16 -7.27 18.47
N VAL A 240 4.53 -5.98 18.47
CA VAL A 240 4.53 -5.13 17.27
C VAL A 240 5.32 -5.76 16.12
N TYR A 241 6.41 -6.48 16.41
CA TYR A 241 7.24 -7.13 15.40
C TYR A 241 6.57 -8.35 14.75
N SER A 242 5.49 -8.86 15.34
CA SER A 242 4.74 -10.02 14.87
C SER A 242 3.40 -9.65 14.23
N LEU A 243 3.07 -8.36 14.11
CA LEU A 243 1.82 -7.92 13.51
C LEU A 243 1.72 -8.33 12.03
N PRO A 244 0.61 -8.96 11.60
CA PRO A 244 0.42 -9.28 10.20
C PRO A 244 0.30 -8.00 9.37
N ARG A 245 0.81 -8.04 8.13
CA ARG A 245 0.63 -6.93 7.20
C ARG A 245 -0.83 -6.86 6.74
N PRO A 246 -1.46 -5.67 6.73
CA PRO A 246 -2.76 -5.49 6.11
C PRO A 246 -2.72 -5.93 4.64
N PRO A 247 -3.74 -6.67 4.14
CA PRO A 247 -3.77 -7.14 2.76
C PRO A 247 -3.60 -6.02 1.72
N VAL A 248 -4.10 -4.81 2.00
CA VAL A 248 -3.93 -3.64 1.13
C VAL A 248 -2.46 -3.29 0.85
N LEU A 249 -1.53 -3.61 1.76
CA LEU A 249 -0.10 -3.34 1.57
C LEU A 249 0.63 -4.48 0.83
N GLU A 250 -0.01 -5.64 0.68
CA GLU A 250 0.54 -6.79 -0.01
C GLU A 250 0.03 -6.91 -1.45
N TRP A 251 -1.19 -6.41 -1.69
CA TRP A 251 -1.86 -6.43 -2.98
C TRP A 251 -1.91 -5.02 -3.58
N PRO A 252 -1.03 -4.66 -4.54
CA PRO A 252 -1.02 -3.32 -5.11
C PRO A 252 -2.36 -2.95 -5.74
N GLN A 253 -3.11 -3.92 -6.28
CA GLN A 253 -4.45 -3.67 -6.82
C GLN A 253 -5.43 -3.16 -5.76
N LEU A 254 -5.40 -3.72 -4.56
CA LEU A 254 -6.25 -3.27 -3.46
C LEU A 254 -5.86 -1.86 -3.00
N LEU A 255 -4.56 -1.58 -2.92
CA LEU A 255 -4.07 -0.23 -2.60
C LEU A 255 -4.58 0.79 -3.60
N LEU A 256 -4.47 0.51 -4.90
CA LEU A 256 -4.94 1.40 -5.95
C LEU A 256 -6.46 1.51 -5.96
N ALA A 257 -7.17 0.39 -5.80
CA ALA A 257 -8.63 0.39 -5.74
C ALA A 257 -9.16 1.28 -4.62
N TYR A 258 -8.65 1.12 -3.39
CA TYR A 258 -9.11 1.90 -2.25
C TYR A 258 -8.67 3.37 -2.34
N SER A 259 -7.45 3.64 -2.82
CA SER A 259 -6.97 5.01 -2.99
C SER A 259 -7.79 5.75 -4.06
N ALA A 260 -8.04 5.12 -5.20
CA ALA A 260 -8.85 5.69 -6.28
C ALA A 260 -10.32 5.84 -5.87
N GLY A 261 -10.89 4.83 -5.19
CA GLY A 261 -12.25 4.91 -4.66
C GLY A 261 -12.43 6.05 -3.66
N GLY A 262 -11.51 6.19 -2.70
CA GLY A 262 -11.50 7.28 -1.73
C GLY A 262 -11.39 8.65 -2.39
N ALA A 263 -10.46 8.82 -3.34
CA ALA A 263 -10.33 10.06 -4.11
C ALA A 263 -11.60 10.38 -4.92
N GLY A 264 -12.23 9.37 -5.54
CA GLY A 264 -13.48 9.51 -6.28
C GLY A 264 -14.62 10.03 -5.40
N LEU A 265 -14.76 9.52 -4.18
CA LEU A 265 -15.76 10.00 -3.21
C LEU A 265 -15.53 11.46 -2.82
N LEU A 266 -14.28 11.86 -2.56
CA LEU A 266 -13.93 13.24 -2.24
C LEU A 266 -14.22 14.20 -3.40
N LEU A 267 -13.89 13.79 -4.63
CA LEU A 267 -14.19 14.56 -5.85
C LEU A 267 -15.69 14.70 -6.08
N LEU A 268 -16.47 13.64 -5.83
CA LEU A 268 -17.92 13.69 -5.92
C LEU A 268 -18.51 14.66 -4.87
N ALA A 269 -18.00 14.62 -3.64
CA ALA A 269 -18.40 15.57 -2.59
C ALA A 269 -18.07 17.02 -3.01
N ALA A 270 -16.88 17.27 -3.56
CA ALA A 270 -16.49 18.58 -4.09
C ALA A 270 -17.42 19.03 -5.24
N ALA A 271 -17.81 18.13 -6.15
CA ALA A 271 -18.78 18.41 -7.21
C ALA A 271 -20.14 18.83 -6.64
N VAL A 272 -20.62 18.16 -5.58
CA VAL A 272 -21.87 18.50 -4.89
C VAL A 272 -21.77 19.88 -4.23
N VAL A 273 -20.68 20.18 -3.53
CA VAL A 273 -20.45 21.49 -2.90
C VAL A 273 -20.37 22.60 -3.96
N ALA A 274 -19.66 22.39 -5.06
CA ALA A 274 -19.56 23.35 -6.15
C ALA A 274 -20.92 23.65 -6.83
N ARG A 275 -21.84 22.67 -6.85
CA ARG A 275 -23.22 22.87 -7.34
C ARG A 275 -24.09 23.63 -6.34
N ARG A 276 -23.88 23.41 -5.04
CA ARG A 276 -24.72 23.98 -3.96
C ARG A 276 -24.32 25.38 -3.52
N THR A 277 -23.06 25.78 -3.69
CA THR A 277 -22.59 27.12 -3.33
C THR A 277 -23.22 28.18 -4.24
N ARG A 278 -24.34 28.77 -3.78
CA ARG A 278 -24.92 29.99 -4.38
C ARG A 278 -23.90 31.12 -4.22
N PRO A 279 -23.77 32.01 -5.22
CA PRO A 279 -22.88 33.16 -5.04
C PRO A 279 -23.42 33.92 -3.83
N PRO A 280 -22.56 34.43 -2.93
CA PRO A 280 -23.05 35.34 -1.91
C PRO A 280 -23.88 36.37 -2.64
N ARG A 281 -25.16 36.50 -2.28
CA ARG A 281 -25.97 37.60 -2.79
C ARG A 281 -25.14 38.81 -2.41
N ARG A 282 -24.51 39.47 -3.40
CA ARG A 282 -24.02 40.82 -3.22
C ARG A 282 -25.28 41.60 -2.94
N THR A 283 -25.66 41.65 -1.66
CA THR A 283 -26.56 42.68 -1.17
C THR A 283 -25.84 43.92 -1.61
N PHE A 284 -26.38 44.55 -2.65
CA PHE A 284 -25.96 45.86 -3.11
C PHE A 284 -26.29 46.74 -1.92
N ARG A 285 -25.40 46.77 -0.92
CA ARG A 285 -25.43 47.70 0.20
C ARG A 285 -25.29 49.01 -0.54
N GLY A 286 -26.42 49.69 -0.72
CA GLY A 286 -26.50 50.87 -1.55
C GLY A 286 -25.25 51.67 -1.25
N TRP A 287 -24.43 51.92 -2.27
CA TRP A 287 -23.47 52.99 -2.15
C TRP A 287 -24.30 54.14 -1.57
N PRO A 288 -23.96 54.66 -0.37
CA PRO A 288 -24.65 55.83 0.12
C PRO A 288 -24.53 56.79 -1.04
N LEU A 289 -25.68 57.15 -1.63
CA LEU A 289 -25.74 58.24 -2.58
C LEU A 289 -25.06 59.36 -1.81
N ALA A 290 -23.84 59.70 -2.23
CA ALA A 290 -23.13 60.83 -1.68
C ALA A 290 -24.13 61.96 -1.85
N THR A 291 -24.76 62.35 -0.73
CA THR A 291 -25.49 63.59 -0.64
C THR A 291 -24.50 64.61 -1.13
N SER A 292 -24.80 65.21 -2.28
CA SER A 292 -23.99 66.25 -2.87
C SER A 292 -24.01 67.43 -1.92
N ASP A 293 -23.12 67.44 -0.93
CA ASP A 293 -22.68 68.66 -0.28
C ASP A 293 -21.84 69.38 -1.33
N ALA A 294 -22.54 70.10 -2.20
CA ALA A 294 -21.95 71.08 -3.08
C ALA A 294 -21.26 72.12 -2.17
N PRO A 295 -19.93 72.33 -2.29
CA PRO A 295 -19.26 73.38 -1.54
C PRO A 295 -19.86 74.74 -1.97
N ARG A 296 -20.48 75.43 -1.01
CA ARG A 296 -20.84 76.84 -1.13
C ARG A 296 -19.60 77.62 -1.56
N ARG A 297 -19.65 78.24 -2.73
CA ARG A 297 -18.74 79.31 -3.12
C ARG A 297 -18.89 80.48 -2.13
N SER A 298 -18.02 80.56 -1.14
CA SER A 298 -17.66 81.81 -0.45
C SER A 298 -16.32 82.26 -1.04
N ARG A 299 -16.36 83.21 -1.99
CA ARG A 299 -16.05 84.63 -1.78
C ARG A 299 -14.63 84.87 -1.29
N CYS A 300 -13.89 85.52 -2.19
CA CYS A 300 -12.97 86.63 -1.93
C CYS A 300 -11.90 86.43 -0.86
N GLY A 301 -10.66 86.51 -1.31
CA GLY A 301 -9.79 87.54 -0.77
C GLY A 301 -8.35 87.14 -0.56
N VAL A 302 -7.50 88.03 -1.06
CA VAL A 302 -6.12 88.28 -0.63
C VAL A 302 -5.07 87.35 -1.21
N ILE A 303 -4.48 87.85 -2.29
CA ILE A 303 -3.08 87.64 -2.67
C ILE A 303 -2.23 88.39 -1.64
N PRO A 304 -1.23 87.78 -0.99
CA PRO A 304 -0.07 88.51 -0.52
C PRO A 304 1.16 88.17 -1.38
N GLU A 305 1.65 89.25 -1.95
CA GLU A 305 3.00 89.61 -2.36
C GLU A 305 4.15 88.60 -2.18
N VAL A 306 4.90 88.54 -3.29
CA VAL A 306 6.28 88.16 -3.43
C VAL A 306 7.16 89.13 -2.63
N GLU A 307 8.08 88.60 -1.81
CA GLU A 307 9.37 89.26 -1.60
C GLU A 307 10.51 88.24 -1.66
N PRO A 308 11.59 88.52 -2.42
CA PRO A 308 12.76 87.66 -2.55
C PRO A 308 13.83 88.00 -1.50
N ASN A 309 14.56 86.96 -1.06
CA ASN A 309 15.97 87.02 -0.69
C ASN A 309 16.61 85.65 -0.90
#